data_AF-A0AAD3GZ33-F1
#
_entry.id   AF-A0AAD3GZ33-F1
#
_cell.length_a   1.000
_cell.length_b   1.000
_cell.length_c   1.000
_cell.angle_alpha   90.00
_cell.angle_beta   90.00
_cell.angle_gamma   90.00
#
_symmetry.space_group_name_H-M   'P 1'
#
loop_
_entity.id
_entity.type
_entity.pdbx_description
1 polymer ?
#
loop_
_entity_poly.entity_id
_entity_poly.type
_entity_poly.pdbx_seq_one_letter_code
_entity_poly.pdbx_strand_id
1 'polypeptide(L)'
;MFPNLRKTPSKKKASFSSDSKDLTFKSGSAFDAACRELRATIETDGSVDMSEIVKVLQSKKEVYDLIEKHFPGAATGKEILAKVAPVIEKYGLNDDNTLFAQSVCPDEINHEEGDTPDLFAKYLGEVFHMGGLAGIPFTGKTGFAAFSHHVPENGHLFILMAPHIGLSESNQLGKFTRLGQDHDGSACGAVVGALNHCCSGKPLPAFADSTEDPQMA
;
A
#
# COMPACT_ATOMS: atom_id res chain seq x y z
N MET A 1 27.22 22.54 -25.24
CA MET A 1 28.54 21.99 -24.85
C MET A 1 28.69 22.18 -23.35
N PHE A 2 28.20 21.24 -22.55
CA PHE A 2 28.38 21.25 -21.09
C PHE A 2 29.14 19.97 -20.72
N PRO A 3 30.46 20.05 -20.48
CA PRO A 3 31.23 18.93 -20.00
C PRO A 3 31.16 18.90 -18.47
N ASN A 4 30.76 17.75 -17.91
CA ASN A 4 31.31 17.13 -16.70
C ASN A 4 30.31 16.11 -16.14
N LEU A 5 30.30 14.93 -16.76
CA LEU A 5 29.79 13.71 -16.13
C LEU A 5 30.72 13.35 -14.97
N ARG A 6 30.38 13.79 -13.75
CA ARG A 6 30.91 13.15 -12.55
C ARG A 6 30.30 11.76 -12.49
N LYS A 7 31.09 10.73 -12.78
CA LYS A 7 30.77 9.35 -12.38
C LYS A 7 30.61 9.37 -10.86
N THR A 8 29.38 9.24 -10.38
CA THR A 8 29.12 8.94 -8.97
C THR A 8 29.74 7.57 -8.66
N PRO A 9 30.45 7.42 -7.54
CA PRO A 9 30.95 6.11 -7.15
C PRO A 9 29.74 5.19 -6.93
N SER A 10 29.82 3.96 -7.44
CA SER A 10 28.94 2.86 -7.05
C SER A 10 28.97 2.78 -5.53
N LYS A 11 27.93 3.31 -4.87
CA LYS A 11 27.67 2.99 -3.47
C LYS A 11 27.28 1.52 -3.50
N LYS A 12 28.11 0.66 -2.91
CA LYS A 12 27.67 -0.70 -2.55
C LYS A 12 26.40 -0.53 -1.72
N LYS A 13 25.25 -0.88 -2.31
CA LYS A 13 23.98 -0.97 -1.58
C LYS A 13 24.20 -1.95 -0.43
N ALA A 14 23.67 -1.61 0.75
CA ALA A 14 23.71 -2.52 1.89
C ALA A 14 23.03 -3.83 1.45
N SER A 15 23.79 -4.93 1.47
CA SER A 15 23.26 -6.24 1.13
C SER A 15 22.12 -6.56 2.09
N PHE A 16 20.92 -6.73 1.54
CA PHE A 16 19.76 -7.21 2.28
C PHE A 16 20.12 -8.57 2.92
N SER A 17 19.90 -8.70 4.24
CA SER A 17 20.18 -9.93 4.97
C SER A 17 19.48 -11.12 4.30
N SER A 18 20.16 -12.27 4.21
CA SER A 18 19.56 -13.51 3.68
C SER A 18 18.26 -13.92 4.37
N ASP A 19 18.01 -13.43 5.58
CA ASP A 19 16.78 -13.71 6.35
C ASP A 19 15.52 -13.03 5.79
N SER A 20 15.70 -12.01 4.95
CA SER A 20 14.59 -11.19 4.41
C SER A 20 14.12 -11.61 3.01
N LYS A 21 14.70 -12.71 2.48
CA LYS A 21 14.23 -13.41 1.28
C LYS A 21 13.41 -14.67 1.61
N ASP A 22 13.09 -14.91 2.88
CA ASP A 22 12.17 -15.98 3.26
C ASP A 22 10.73 -15.61 2.91
N LEU A 23 10.36 -15.86 1.65
CA LEU A 23 9.02 -15.68 1.10
C LEU A 23 8.09 -16.87 1.44
N THR A 24 8.51 -17.79 2.31
CA THR A 24 7.66 -18.91 2.74
C THR A 24 6.56 -18.43 3.70
N PHE A 25 5.51 -17.84 3.14
CA PHE A 25 4.36 -17.34 3.89
C PHE A 25 3.16 -18.26 3.75
N LYS A 26 2.55 -18.66 4.87
CA LYS A 26 1.22 -19.29 4.90
C LYS A 26 0.16 -18.19 4.92
N SER A 27 -0.84 -18.30 4.05
CA SER A 27 -1.96 -17.36 3.98
C SER A 27 -2.60 -17.17 5.35
N GLY A 28 -2.75 -15.92 5.79
CA GLY A 28 -3.32 -15.62 7.10
C GLY A 28 -4.83 -15.80 7.09
N SER A 29 -5.36 -16.67 7.95
CA SER A 29 -6.80 -16.83 8.17
C SER A 29 -7.33 -15.91 9.29
N ALA A 30 -8.66 -15.76 9.37
CA ALA A 30 -9.31 -15.13 10.53
C ALA A 30 -8.87 -15.76 11.86
N PHE A 31 -8.63 -17.07 11.85
CA PHE A 31 -8.12 -17.81 13.00
C PHE A 31 -6.68 -17.39 13.34
N ASP A 32 -5.79 -17.25 12.36
CA ASP A 32 -4.41 -16.81 12.60
C ASP A 32 -4.36 -15.38 13.14
N ALA A 33 -5.23 -14.50 12.64
CA ALA A 33 -5.37 -13.14 13.15
C ALA A 33 -5.84 -13.15 14.62
N ALA A 34 -6.87 -13.95 14.94
CA ALA A 34 -7.38 -14.09 16.29
C ALA A 34 -6.32 -14.67 17.24
N CYS A 35 -5.57 -15.69 16.82
CA CYS A 35 -4.49 -16.27 17.61
C CYS A 35 -3.36 -15.28 17.91
N ARG A 36 -3.04 -14.35 17.00
CA ARG A 36 -2.03 -13.31 17.26
C ARG A 36 -2.51 -12.33 18.33
N GLU A 37 -3.76 -11.88 18.22
CA GLU A 37 -4.36 -10.98 19.22
C GLU A 37 -4.45 -11.63 20.60
N LEU A 38 -4.97 -12.86 20.67
CA LEU A 38 -5.07 -13.59 21.94
C LEU A 38 -3.70 -13.87 22.58
N ARG A 39 -2.65 -14.10 21.78
CA ARG A 39 -1.29 -14.22 22.32
C ARG A 39 -0.82 -12.91 22.95
N ALA A 40 -1.03 -11.77 22.29
CA ALA A 40 -0.67 -10.48 22.83
C ALA A 40 -1.42 -10.17 24.15
N THR A 41 -2.70 -10.52 24.23
CA THR A 41 -3.48 -10.44 25.48
C THR A 41 -2.86 -11.31 26.57
N ILE A 42 -2.57 -12.59 26.29
CA ILE A 42 -1.96 -13.50 27.27
C ILE A 42 -0.57 -13.00 27.72
N GLU A 43 0.23 -12.46 26.82
CA GLU A 43 1.55 -11.89 27.14
C GLU A 43 1.43 -10.68 28.07
N THR A 44 0.36 -9.89 27.94
CA THR A 44 0.11 -8.68 28.74
C THR A 44 -0.54 -9.00 30.08
N ASP A 45 -1.60 -9.82 30.06
CA ASP A 45 -2.52 -10.03 31.19
C ASP A 45 -2.31 -11.39 31.89
N GLY A 46 -1.46 -12.25 31.33
CA GLY A 46 -1.13 -13.58 31.86
C GLY A 46 -2.22 -14.64 31.66
N SER A 47 -3.43 -14.25 31.22
CA SER A 47 -4.54 -15.15 30.96
C SER A 47 -5.55 -14.52 29.98
N VAL A 48 -6.45 -15.34 29.44
CA VAL A 48 -7.59 -14.89 28.65
C VAL A 48 -8.77 -15.80 28.97
N ASP A 49 -9.97 -15.23 29.11
CA ASP A 49 -11.16 -16.02 29.39
C ASP A 49 -11.83 -16.55 28.10
N MET A 50 -12.68 -17.55 28.25
CA MET A 50 -13.34 -18.20 27.11
C MET A 50 -14.26 -17.24 26.33
N SER A 51 -14.90 -16.30 27.01
CA SER A 51 -15.79 -15.32 26.37
C SER A 51 -15.00 -14.35 25.50
N GLU A 52 -13.81 -13.94 25.94
CA GLU A 52 -12.90 -13.11 25.16
C GLU A 52 -12.35 -13.85 23.94
N ILE A 53 -11.95 -15.12 24.10
CA ILE A 53 -11.54 -15.98 22.97
C ILE A 53 -12.64 -16.03 21.89
N VAL A 54 -13.88 -16.30 22.30
CA VAL A 54 -15.02 -16.38 21.37
C VAL A 54 -15.26 -15.04 20.69
N LYS A 55 -15.21 -13.93 21.45
CA LYS A 55 -15.40 -12.58 20.93
C LYS A 55 -14.35 -12.22 19.87
N VAL A 56 -13.07 -12.47 20.13
CA VAL A 56 -11.98 -12.18 19.20
C VAL A 56 -12.12 -13.02 17.93
N LEU A 57 -12.37 -14.33 18.07
CA LEU A 57 -12.57 -15.22 16.92
C LEU A 57 -13.74 -14.76 16.04
N GLN A 58 -14.87 -14.42 16.65
CA GLN A 58 -16.05 -13.96 15.93
C GLN A 58 -15.79 -12.62 15.23
N SER A 59 -15.17 -11.66 15.92
CA SER A 59 -14.80 -10.36 15.34
C SER A 59 -13.90 -10.52 14.12
N LYS A 60 -12.83 -11.34 14.19
CA LYS A 60 -11.96 -11.58 13.04
C LYS A 60 -12.69 -12.29 11.91
N LYS A 61 -13.57 -13.24 12.22
CA LYS A 61 -14.37 -13.92 11.21
C LYS A 61 -15.27 -12.92 10.46
N GLU A 62 -15.95 -12.02 11.17
CA GLU A 62 -16.83 -11.01 10.57
C GLU A 62 -16.07 -10.07 9.62
N VAL A 63 -14.88 -9.62 10.03
CA VAL A 63 -13.99 -8.81 9.17
C VAL A 63 -13.61 -9.57 7.90
N TYR A 64 -13.17 -10.83 8.03
CA TYR A 64 -12.78 -11.65 6.88
C TYR A 64 -13.94 -11.96 5.95
N ASP A 65 -15.12 -12.30 6.48
CA ASP A 65 -16.32 -12.54 5.68
C ASP A 65 -16.72 -11.28 4.91
N LEU A 66 -16.61 -10.10 5.53
CA LEU A 66 -16.89 -8.82 4.89
C LEU A 66 -15.90 -8.53 3.76
N ILE A 67 -14.60 -8.71 4.01
CA ILE A 67 -13.55 -8.52 3.00
C ILE A 67 -13.77 -9.48 1.83
N GLU A 68 -13.97 -10.78 2.07
CA GLU A 68 -14.17 -11.77 1.01
C GLU A 68 -15.46 -11.50 0.22
N LYS A 69 -16.52 -11.03 0.88
CA LYS A 69 -17.77 -10.66 0.21
C LYS A 69 -17.60 -9.50 -0.77
N HIS A 70 -16.82 -8.48 -0.41
CA HIS A 70 -16.68 -7.25 -1.22
C HIS A 70 -15.45 -7.27 -2.13
N PHE A 71 -14.42 -8.04 -1.77
CA PHE A 71 -13.13 -8.15 -2.44
C PHE A 71 -12.70 -9.63 -2.51
N PRO A 72 -13.44 -10.48 -3.24
CA PRO A 72 -13.12 -11.91 -3.33
C PRO A 72 -11.72 -12.12 -3.89
N GLY A 73 -10.92 -12.91 -3.18
CA GLY A 73 -9.51 -13.13 -3.52
C GLY A 73 -8.57 -12.00 -3.04
N ALA A 74 -9.03 -11.13 -2.14
CA ALA A 74 -8.16 -10.21 -1.42
C ALA A 74 -6.98 -10.95 -0.78
N ALA A 75 -5.83 -10.30 -0.80
CA ALA A 75 -4.59 -10.85 -0.28
C ALA A 75 -3.86 -9.77 0.52
N THR A 76 -3.17 -10.18 1.57
CA THR A 76 -2.27 -9.34 2.35
C THR A 76 -1.08 -8.89 1.49
N GLY A 77 -0.43 -7.79 1.86
CA GLY A 77 0.75 -7.30 1.15
C GLY A 77 1.86 -8.36 1.02
N LYS A 78 2.05 -9.18 2.06
CA LYS A 78 3.02 -10.29 2.05
C LYS A 78 2.66 -11.37 1.02
N GLU A 79 1.38 -11.76 0.93
CA GLU A 79 0.91 -12.72 -0.08
C GLU A 79 1.03 -12.17 -1.50
N ILE A 80 0.76 -10.87 -1.68
CA ILE A 80 0.94 -10.20 -2.97
C ILE A 80 2.42 -10.25 -3.37
N LEU A 81 3.33 -9.82 -2.49
CA LEU A 81 4.76 -9.84 -2.77
C LEU A 81 5.26 -11.26 -3.04
N ALA A 82 4.86 -12.25 -2.24
CA ALA A 82 5.25 -13.65 -2.43
C ALA A 82 4.77 -14.24 -3.76
N LYS A 83 3.64 -13.75 -4.31
CA LYS A 83 3.15 -14.12 -5.64
C LYS A 83 3.87 -13.37 -6.76
N VAL A 84 4.17 -12.09 -6.57
CA VAL A 84 4.76 -11.21 -7.60
C VAL A 84 6.26 -11.43 -7.75
N ALA A 85 7.01 -11.55 -6.66
CA ALA A 85 8.46 -11.67 -6.65
C ALA A 85 8.97 -12.79 -7.58
N PRO A 86 8.49 -14.05 -7.49
CA PRO A 86 8.95 -15.12 -8.38
C PRO A 86 8.58 -14.91 -9.85
N VAL A 87 7.57 -14.07 -10.14
CA VAL A 87 7.20 -13.74 -11.52
C VAL A 87 8.21 -12.74 -12.08
N ILE A 88 8.49 -11.66 -11.37
CA ILE A 88 9.38 -10.61 -11.87
C ILE A 88 10.85 -11.06 -11.92
N GLU A 89 11.28 -11.93 -11.00
CA GLU A 89 12.62 -12.54 -11.01
C GLU A 89 12.84 -13.39 -12.27
N LYS A 90 11.81 -14.08 -12.77
CA LYS A 90 11.90 -14.84 -14.04
C LYS A 90 12.14 -13.94 -15.26
N TYR A 91 11.78 -12.65 -15.16
CA TYR A 91 12.07 -11.65 -16.19
C TYR A 91 13.40 -10.91 -15.94
N GLY A 92 14.17 -11.32 -14.92
CA GLY A 92 15.48 -10.76 -14.59
C GLY A 92 15.44 -9.55 -13.66
N LEU A 93 14.28 -9.17 -13.11
CA LEU A 93 14.17 -8.06 -12.16
C LEU A 93 14.74 -8.45 -10.80
N ASN A 94 15.54 -7.57 -10.23
CA ASN A 94 16.07 -7.64 -8.86
C ASN A 94 16.33 -6.22 -8.31
N ASP A 95 16.72 -6.14 -7.04
CA ASP A 95 17.02 -4.91 -6.30
C ASP A 95 18.24 -4.12 -6.83
N ASP A 96 19.12 -4.77 -7.61
CA ASP A 96 20.28 -4.11 -8.22
C ASP A 96 19.94 -3.44 -9.56
N ASN A 97 19.04 -4.01 -10.36
CA ASN A 97 18.77 -3.56 -11.73
C ASN A 97 17.36 -2.99 -11.96
N THR A 98 16.52 -2.92 -10.92
CA THR A 98 15.14 -2.41 -11.02
C THR A 98 15.01 -1.07 -10.32
N LEU A 99 14.33 -0.12 -10.96
CA LEU A 99 13.85 1.09 -10.30
C LEU A 99 12.35 0.94 -10.03
N PHE A 100 11.98 1.03 -8.75
CA PHE A 100 10.60 0.90 -8.29
C PHE A 100 9.91 2.27 -8.25
N ALA A 101 8.67 2.32 -8.72
CA ALA A 101 7.76 3.45 -8.56
C ALA A 101 6.47 3.03 -7.88
N GLN A 102 5.87 3.95 -7.13
CA GLN A 102 4.53 3.76 -6.59
C GLN A 102 3.59 4.89 -6.98
N SER A 103 2.38 4.54 -7.37
CA SER A 103 1.23 5.44 -7.55
C SER A 103 0.14 5.04 -6.57
N VAL A 104 0.25 5.61 -5.36
CA VAL A 104 -0.64 5.36 -4.22
C VAL A 104 -1.08 6.70 -3.62
N CYS A 105 -2.17 6.70 -2.86
CA CYS A 105 -2.69 7.90 -2.23
C CYS A 105 -1.68 8.46 -1.19
N PRO A 106 -1.55 9.79 -1.05
CA PRO A 106 -0.71 10.39 -0.02
C PRO A 106 -1.24 10.19 1.41
N ASP A 107 -2.46 9.67 1.57
CA ASP A 107 -3.04 9.29 2.86
C ASP A 107 -2.09 8.36 3.63
N GLU A 108 -1.78 8.72 4.88
CA GLU A 108 -0.69 8.14 5.68
C GLU A 108 -0.88 6.65 5.96
N ILE A 109 -2.14 6.17 5.96
CA ILE A 109 -2.50 4.77 6.23
C ILE A 109 -2.05 3.80 5.13
N ASN A 110 -1.47 4.31 4.03
CA ASN A 110 -0.91 3.48 2.96
C ASN A 110 0.62 3.31 3.07
N HIS A 111 1.24 3.96 4.06
CA HIS A 111 2.69 4.04 4.21
C HIS A 111 3.15 3.49 5.57
N GLU A 112 2.39 2.58 6.16
CA GLU A 112 2.75 1.92 7.41
C GLU A 112 3.73 0.77 7.18
N GLU A 113 4.47 0.40 8.23
CA GLU A 113 5.40 -0.71 8.15
C GLU A 113 4.64 -2.02 7.88
N GLY A 114 5.06 -2.74 6.84
CA GLY A 114 4.44 -4.01 6.44
C GLY A 114 3.27 -3.86 5.46
N ASP A 115 2.89 -2.65 5.09
CA ASP A 115 1.97 -2.41 3.98
C ASP A 115 2.58 -2.80 2.64
N THR A 116 1.72 -3.00 1.63
CA THR A 116 2.17 -3.38 0.29
C THR A 116 3.24 -2.43 -0.27
N PRO A 117 3.11 -1.09 -0.19
CA PRO A 117 4.14 -0.19 -0.71
C PRO A 117 5.47 -0.30 0.04
N ASP A 118 5.45 -0.40 1.38
CA ASP A 118 6.65 -0.62 2.21
C ASP A 118 7.35 -1.94 1.88
N LEU A 119 6.58 -3.03 1.72
CA LEU A 119 7.12 -4.34 1.38
C LEU A 119 7.81 -4.34 0.00
N PHE A 120 7.20 -3.70 -1.01
CA PHE A 120 7.83 -3.59 -2.33
C PHE A 120 9.05 -2.67 -2.32
N ALA A 121 9.04 -1.59 -1.53
CA ALA A 121 10.21 -0.74 -1.33
C ALA A 121 11.36 -1.51 -0.67
N LYS A 122 11.07 -2.28 0.38
CA LYS A 122 12.06 -3.17 1.02
C LYS A 122 12.61 -4.22 0.07
N TYR A 123 11.78 -4.72 -0.85
CA TYR A 123 12.17 -5.77 -1.81
C TYR A 123 12.93 -5.26 -3.04
N LEU A 124 12.56 -4.10 -3.62
CA LEU A 124 13.15 -3.56 -4.85
C LEU A 124 14.07 -2.35 -4.63
N GLY A 125 14.10 -1.80 -3.42
CA GLY A 125 14.96 -0.68 -3.03
C GLY A 125 14.25 0.69 -3.12
N GLU A 126 14.97 1.67 -3.66
CA GLU A 126 14.52 3.06 -3.68
C GLU A 126 13.23 3.26 -4.49
N VAL A 127 12.39 4.19 -4.02
CA VAL A 127 11.04 4.42 -4.56
C VAL A 127 10.97 5.75 -5.31
N PHE A 128 10.37 5.74 -6.50
CA PHE A 128 9.93 6.95 -7.20
C PHE A 128 8.42 7.17 -6.95
N HIS A 129 8.07 8.26 -6.28
CA HIS A 129 6.67 8.57 -5.96
C HIS A 129 5.98 9.24 -7.15
N MET A 130 5.02 8.52 -7.76
CA MET A 130 4.27 8.97 -8.93
C MET A 130 2.85 9.45 -8.61
N GLY A 131 2.31 9.03 -7.46
CA GLY A 131 0.91 9.20 -7.07
C GLY A 131 0.52 10.61 -6.64
N GLY A 132 -0.74 10.72 -6.23
CA GLY A 132 -1.36 11.85 -5.55
C GLY A 132 -2.75 11.42 -5.09
N LEU A 133 -3.70 12.34 -4.92
CA LEU A 133 -5.01 12.01 -4.36
C LEU A 133 -5.68 10.82 -5.08
N ALA A 134 -6.26 9.90 -4.30
CA ALA A 134 -6.81 8.62 -4.75
C ALA A 134 -5.81 7.64 -5.42
N GLY A 135 -4.51 7.92 -5.39
CA GLY A 135 -3.47 7.10 -6.03
C GLY A 135 -3.31 7.34 -7.52
N ILE A 136 -3.89 8.41 -8.05
CA ILE A 136 -3.76 8.80 -9.47
C ILE A 136 -2.32 9.29 -9.73
N PRO A 137 -1.68 8.89 -10.85
CA PRO A 137 -0.29 9.25 -11.15
C PRO A 137 -0.14 10.69 -11.63
N PHE A 138 -0.35 11.66 -10.72
CA PHE A 138 -0.37 13.09 -11.03
C PHE A 138 0.98 13.68 -11.49
N THR A 139 2.08 12.96 -11.27
CA THR A 139 3.39 13.33 -11.86
C THR A 139 3.38 13.33 -13.40
N GLY A 140 2.43 12.60 -14.01
CA GLY A 140 2.13 12.65 -15.43
C GLY A 140 3.27 12.22 -16.35
N LYS A 141 3.22 12.66 -17.61
CA LYS A 141 4.22 12.29 -18.64
C LYS A 141 5.64 12.75 -18.26
N THR A 142 5.75 13.93 -17.66
CA THR A 142 7.04 14.47 -17.21
C THR A 142 7.63 13.63 -16.09
N GLY A 143 6.82 13.23 -15.10
CA GLY A 143 7.25 12.33 -14.04
C GLY A 143 7.66 10.96 -14.55
N PHE A 144 6.86 10.36 -15.43
CA PHE A 144 7.20 9.08 -16.05
C PHE A 144 8.50 9.15 -16.88
N ALA A 145 8.72 10.26 -17.60
CA ALA A 145 9.97 10.48 -18.32
C ALA A 145 11.17 10.60 -17.36
N ALA A 146 11.02 11.32 -16.24
CA ALA A 146 12.06 11.39 -15.21
C ALA A 146 12.36 10.01 -14.60
N PHE A 147 11.32 9.27 -14.21
CA PHE A 147 11.43 7.89 -13.73
C PHE A 147 12.16 6.98 -14.73
N SER A 148 11.82 7.08 -16.02
CA SER A 148 12.45 6.29 -17.08
C SER A 148 13.94 6.64 -17.28
N HIS A 149 14.34 7.89 -17.09
CA HIS A 149 15.75 8.29 -17.18
C HIS A 149 16.59 7.88 -15.96
N HIS A 150 15.97 7.58 -14.83
CA HIS A 150 16.65 7.19 -13.60
C HIS A 150 16.91 5.68 -13.50
N VAL A 151 16.34 4.90 -14.42
CA VAL A 151 16.53 3.44 -14.48
C VAL A 151 18.01 3.07 -14.56
N PRO A 152 18.47 1.98 -13.91
CA PRO A 152 19.80 1.45 -14.17
C PRO A 152 20.03 1.16 -15.65
N GLU A 153 21.28 1.25 -16.10
CA GLU A 153 21.65 0.93 -17.49
C GLU A 153 21.27 -0.52 -17.82
N ASN A 154 20.49 -0.75 -18.89
CA ASN A 154 19.87 -2.04 -19.22
C ASN A 154 19.01 -2.64 -18.08
N GLY A 155 18.49 -1.79 -17.19
CA GLY A 155 17.65 -2.16 -16.07
C GLY A 155 16.16 -2.22 -16.41
N HIS A 156 15.36 -2.36 -15.36
CA HIS A 156 13.91 -2.51 -15.45
C HIS A 156 13.18 -1.46 -14.64
N LEU A 157 11.95 -1.18 -15.05
CA LEU A 157 11.01 -0.37 -14.29
C LEU A 157 9.91 -1.27 -13.73
N PHE A 158 9.59 -1.09 -12.45
CA PHE A 158 8.44 -1.74 -11.82
C PHE A 158 7.56 -0.68 -11.17
N ILE A 159 6.24 -0.75 -11.40
CA ILE A 159 5.29 0.23 -10.88
C ILE A 159 4.20 -0.48 -10.08
N LEU A 160 4.07 -0.14 -8.80
CA LEU A 160 2.88 -0.47 -7.99
C LEU A 160 1.87 0.67 -8.11
N MET A 161 0.72 0.41 -8.72
CA MET A 161 -0.40 1.35 -8.73
C MET A 161 -1.55 0.75 -7.91
N ALA A 162 -1.99 1.45 -6.87
CA ALA A 162 -3.01 0.94 -5.96
C ALA A 162 -3.91 2.07 -5.43
N PRO A 163 -5.22 2.07 -5.78
CA PRO A 163 -6.20 2.81 -4.98
C PRO A 163 -6.37 2.12 -3.62
N HIS A 164 -6.97 2.83 -2.65
CA HIS A 164 -7.21 2.27 -1.32
C HIS A 164 -8.63 2.53 -0.83
N ILE A 165 -9.06 1.69 0.11
CA ILE A 165 -10.31 1.83 0.85
C ILE A 165 -10.05 1.44 2.31
N GLY A 166 -10.61 2.20 3.24
CA GLY A 166 -10.56 1.89 4.68
C GLY A 166 -11.66 0.93 5.09
N LEU A 167 -11.40 0.19 6.16
CA LEU A 167 -12.38 -0.56 6.94
C LEU A 167 -12.23 -0.14 8.40
N SER A 168 -13.27 0.42 9.00
CA SER A 168 -13.22 0.83 10.41
C SER A 168 -13.42 -0.33 11.38
N GLU A 169 -13.14 -0.11 12.66
CA GLU A 169 -13.36 -1.11 13.72
C GLU A 169 -14.83 -1.52 13.86
N SER A 170 -15.75 -0.65 13.43
CA SER A 170 -17.19 -0.92 13.38
C SER A 170 -17.65 -1.61 12.08
N ASN A 171 -16.70 -2.16 11.31
CA ASN A 171 -16.92 -2.87 10.05
C ASN A 171 -17.54 -2.00 8.94
N GLN A 172 -17.27 -0.70 8.93
CA GLN A 172 -17.73 0.20 7.86
C GLN A 172 -16.69 0.33 6.74
N LEU A 173 -17.09 -0.03 5.52
CA LEU A 173 -16.27 0.19 4.32
C LEU A 173 -16.22 1.66 3.93
N GLY A 174 -15.06 2.10 3.46
CA GLY A 174 -14.81 3.51 3.14
C GLY A 174 -14.51 4.38 4.36
N LYS A 175 -14.32 3.75 5.53
CA LYS A 175 -14.10 4.42 6.82
C LYS A 175 -12.84 3.91 7.50
N PHE A 176 -12.21 4.77 8.28
CA PHE A 176 -11.03 4.42 9.06
C PHE A 176 -10.94 5.31 10.30
N THR A 177 -10.61 4.71 11.44
CA THR A 177 -10.39 5.42 12.70
C THR A 177 -8.90 5.75 12.82
N ARG A 178 -8.54 7.03 12.71
CA ARG A 178 -7.13 7.45 12.75
C ARG A 178 -6.63 7.52 14.19
N LEU A 179 -5.33 7.28 14.37
CA LEU A 179 -4.69 7.38 15.68
C LEU A 179 -4.92 8.78 16.29
N GLY A 180 -5.46 8.80 17.51
CA GLY A 180 -5.77 10.05 18.22
C GLY A 180 -7.11 10.70 17.83
N GLN A 181 -7.95 10.02 17.04
CA GLN A 181 -9.32 10.44 16.75
C GLN A 181 -10.32 9.49 17.41
N ASP A 182 -11.50 10.01 17.76
CA ASP A 182 -12.61 9.30 18.41
C ASP A 182 -13.76 8.98 17.45
N HIS A 183 -13.58 9.24 16.15
CA HIS A 183 -14.60 9.07 15.13
C HIS A 183 -14.01 8.52 13.82
N ASP A 184 -14.89 7.90 13.03
CA ASP A 184 -14.54 7.32 11.74
C ASP A 184 -14.47 8.37 10.62
N GLY A 185 -13.27 8.60 10.12
CA GLY A 185 -13.00 9.42 8.93
C GLY A 185 -13.21 8.65 7.63
N SER A 186 -13.34 9.37 6.51
CA SER A 186 -13.43 8.73 5.18
C SER A 186 -12.06 8.27 4.67
N ALA A 187 -11.99 7.08 4.10
CA ALA A 187 -10.78 6.50 3.50
C ALA A 187 -11.16 5.59 2.32
N CYS A 188 -10.79 5.89 1.06
CA CYS A 188 -10.09 7.07 0.58
C CYS A 188 -10.97 8.33 0.59
N GLY A 189 -10.54 9.37 1.31
CA GLY A 189 -11.28 10.64 1.38
C GLY A 189 -11.51 11.29 0.01
N ALA A 190 -10.52 11.25 -0.88
CA ALA A 190 -10.63 11.79 -2.24
C ALA A 190 -11.69 11.04 -3.07
N VAL A 191 -11.68 9.71 -3.05
CA VAL A 191 -12.67 8.90 -3.79
C VAL A 191 -14.07 9.10 -3.25
N VAL A 192 -14.24 9.15 -1.92
CA VAL A 192 -15.54 9.40 -1.29
C VAL A 192 -16.05 10.80 -1.63
N GLY A 193 -15.18 11.82 -1.61
CA GLY A 193 -15.52 13.18 -2.03
C GLY A 193 -15.98 13.24 -3.48
N ALA A 194 -15.22 12.62 -4.39
CA ALA A 194 -15.56 12.54 -5.81
C ALA A 194 -16.88 11.80 -6.04
N LEU A 195 -17.10 10.67 -5.36
CA LEU A 195 -18.36 9.90 -5.44
C LEU A 195 -19.55 10.75 -4.99
N ASN A 196 -19.44 11.44 -3.86
CA ASN A 196 -20.50 12.31 -3.35
C ASN A 196 -20.82 13.45 -4.32
N HIS A 197 -19.80 14.03 -4.97
CA HIS A 197 -20.00 15.03 -6.01
C HIS A 197 -20.80 14.46 -7.19
N CYS A 198 -20.40 13.31 -7.72
CA CYS A 198 -21.11 12.62 -8.81
C CYS A 198 -22.56 12.30 -8.43
N CYS A 199 -22.80 11.80 -7.22
CA CYS A 199 -24.15 11.49 -6.73
C CYS A 199 -25.03 12.74 -6.50
N SER A 200 -24.43 13.91 -6.29
CA SER A 200 -25.17 15.16 -6.10
C SER A 200 -25.75 15.74 -7.39
N GLY A 201 -25.36 15.23 -8.56
CA GLY A 201 -25.81 15.72 -9.87
C GLY A 201 -25.28 17.11 -10.24
N LYS A 202 -24.32 17.65 -9.47
CA LYS A 202 -23.61 18.89 -9.81
C LYS A 202 -22.75 18.68 -11.06
N PRO A 203 -22.53 19.73 -11.87
CA PRO A 203 -21.59 19.64 -12.98
C PRO A 203 -20.19 19.30 -12.48
N LEU A 204 -19.41 18.58 -13.28
CA LEU A 204 -18.00 18.38 -13.00
C LEU A 204 -17.28 19.74 -12.94
N PRO A 205 -16.32 19.92 -12.02
CA PRO A 205 -15.51 21.13 -12.01
C PRO A 205 -14.81 21.29 -13.37
N ALA A 206 -14.73 22.52 -13.87
CA ALA A 206 -13.85 22.78 -15.00
C ALA A 206 -12.42 22.83 -14.47
N PHE A 207 -11.53 22.00 -15.02
CA PHE A 207 -10.12 21.96 -14.59
C PHE A 207 -9.45 23.35 -14.58
N ALA A 208 -9.82 24.21 -15.54
CA ALA A 208 -9.31 25.58 -15.62
C ALA A 208 -9.69 26.47 -14.42
N ASP A 209 -10.77 26.13 -13.72
CA ASP A 209 -11.32 26.89 -12.59
C ASP A 209 -10.84 26.35 -11.23
N SER A 210 -10.16 25.19 -11.21
CA SER A 210 -9.71 24.50 -9.99
C SER A 210 -8.21 24.71 -9.71
N THR A 211 -7.74 25.96 -9.75
CA THR A 211 -6.31 26.28 -9.58
C THR A 211 -5.78 25.98 -8.19
N GLU A 212 -6.65 25.99 -7.16
CA GLU A 212 -6.28 25.73 -5.77
C GLU A 212 -6.33 24.24 -5.40
N ASP A 213 -7.15 23.44 -6.10
CA ASP A 213 -7.32 22.01 -5.84
C ASP A 213 -7.34 21.18 -7.14
N PRO A 214 -6.23 21.18 -7.90
CA PRO A 214 -6.19 20.60 -9.24
C PRO A 214 -6.25 19.06 -9.26
N GLN A 215 -6.07 18.41 -8.10
CA GLN A 215 -6.14 16.95 -7.98
C GLN A 215 -7.56 16.44 -7.65
N MET A 216 -8.46 17.33 -7.22
CA MET A 216 -9.88 17.05 -6.98
C MET A 216 -10.80 17.68 -8.04
N ALA A 217 -10.21 18.28 -9.08
CA ALA A 217 -10.87 18.94 -10.19
C ALA A 217 -11.43 17.97 -11.24
#